data_AF-A0A948KPD7-F1
#
_entry.id   AF-A0A948KPD7-F1
#
_cell.length_a   1.000
_cell.length_b   1.000
_cell.length_c   1.000
_cell.angle_alpha   90.00
_cell.angle_beta   90.00
_cell.angle_gamma   90.00
#
_symmetry.space_group_name_H-M   'P 1'
#
loop_
_entity.id
_entity.type
_entity.pdbx_description
1 polymer ?
#
loop_
_entity_poly.entity_id
_entity_poly.type
_entity_poly.pdbx_seq_one_letter_code
_entity_poly.pdbx_strand_id
1 'polypeptide(L)'
;MAQKPIREALAKQLIADCWPSEIPGKPDIKFAAIGPPTKLENLEKNHPWLNKGKIVAKVDELFGKRGKLGYVKVADSFEEARKW
;
A
#
# COMPACT_ATOMS: atom_id res chain seq x y z
N MET A 1 -0.09 21.73 20.57
CA MET A 1 0.24 20.35 20.15
C MET A 1 0.79 20.39 18.73
N ALA A 2 1.88 19.68 18.44
CA ALA A 2 2.45 19.66 17.09
C ALA A 2 1.76 18.61 16.21
N GLN A 3 1.47 18.97 14.95
CA GLN A 3 1.00 18.02 13.95
C GLN A 3 2.15 17.11 13.54
N LYS A 4 1.94 15.79 13.59
CA LYS A 4 2.96 14.79 13.20
C LYS A 4 2.50 14.07 11.94
N PRO A 5 3.38 13.88 10.93
CA PRO A 5 3.03 13.10 9.76
C PRO A 5 2.86 11.62 10.14
N ILE A 6 1.96 10.95 9.43
CA ILE A 6 1.79 9.49 9.49
C ILE A 6 2.06 8.88 8.12
N ARG A 7 2.47 7.60 8.12
CA ARG A 7 2.71 6.84 6.90
C ARG A 7 1.43 6.67 6.08
N GLU A 8 1.57 6.52 4.77
CA GLU A 8 0.44 6.34 3.87
C GLU A 8 -0.36 5.08 4.21
N ALA A 9 0.32 3.99 4.57
CA ALA A 9 -0.31 2.74 4.99
C ALA A 9 -1.20 2.93 6.23
N LEU A 10 -0.72 3.68 7.23
CA LEU A 10 -1.49 3.96 8.45
C LEU A 10 -2.72 4.82 8.14
N ALA A 11 -2.55 5.87 7.33
CA ALA A 11 -3.67 6.73 6.93
C ALA A 11 -4.74 5.93 6.16
N LYS A 12 -4.32 5.07 5.24
CA LYS A 12 -5.23 4.19 4.48
C LYS A 12 -5.97 3.18 5.35
N GLN A 13 -5.28 2.60 6.33
CA GLN A 13 -5.91 1.71 7.31
C GLN A 13 -6.97 2.45 8.12
N LEU A 14 -6.66 3.65 8.64
CA LEU A 14 -7.61 4.48 9.38
C LEU A 14 -8.81 4.87 8.53
N ILE A 15 -8.62 5.20 7.25
CA ILE A 15 -9.73 5.47 6.33
C ILE A 15 -10.58 4.21 6.15
N ALA A 16 -9.97 3.04 5.96
CA ALA A 16 -10.72 1.79 5.80
C ALA A 16 -11.50 1.41 7.06
N ASP A 17 -10.95 1.62 8.26
CA ASP A 17 -11.53 1.19 9.52
C ASP A 17 -12.54 2.20 10.08
N CYS A 18 -12.24 3.49 9.94
CA CYS A 18 -12.97 4.57 10.62
C CYS A 18 -13.86 5.40 9.68
N TRP A 19 -14.01 5.02 8.41
CA TRP A 19 -14.95 5.72 7.52
C TRP A 19 -16.37 5.69 8.10
N PRO A 20 -16.99 6.84 8.39
CA PRO A 20 -18.33 6.88 8.99
C PRO A 20 -19.36 6.20 8.09
N SER A 21 -20.22 5.35 8.65
CA SER A 21 -21.15 4.52 7.89
C SER A 21 -22.25 5.34 7.21
N GLU A 22 -22.55 6.53 7.74
CA GLU A 22 -23.48 7.50 7.20
C GLU A 22 -22.93 8.27 5.99
N ILE A 23 -21.62 8.24 5.76
CA ILE A 23 -20.99 8.97 4.66
C ILE A 23 -20.83 8.03 3.45
N PRO A 24 -21.53 8.30 2.32
CA PRO A 24 -21.37 7.50 1.11
C PRO A 24 -19.97 7.65 0.50
N GLY A 25 -19.58 6.70 -0.35
CA GLY A 25 -18.33 6.79 -1.11
C GLY A 25 -17.09 6.25 -0.38
N LYS A 26 -17.26 5.34 0.59
CA LYS A 26 -16.14 4.63 1.22
C LYS A 26 -15.27 3.97 0.14
N PRO A 27 -13.95 4.27 0.07
CA PRO A 27 -13.07 3.69 -0.93
C PRO A 27 -12.78 2.20 -0.62
N ASP A 28 -12.71 1.37 -1.67
CA ASP A 28 -12.14 0.03 -1.58
C ASP A 28 -10.61 0.14 -1.51
N ILE A 29 -10.07 0.02 -0.30
CA ILE A 29 -8.65 0.15 -0.01
C ILE A 29 -8.04 -1.24 0.14
N LYS A 30 -7.16 -1.59 -0.80
CA LYS A 30 -6.34 -2.81 -0.74
C LYS A 30 -4.87 -2.43 -0.83
N PHE A 31 -4.11 -2.79 0.20
CA PHE A 31 -2.66 -2.65 0.22
C PHE A 31 -2.06 -3.76 1.10
N ALA A 32 -0.76 -4.02 0.91
CA ALA A 32 0.02 -4.83 1.82
C ALA A 32 1.27 -4.03 2.21
N ALA A 33 1.44 -3.76 3.51
CA ALA A 33 2.62 -3.08 4.02
C ALA A 33 3.76 -4.09 4.22
N ILE A 34 4.94 -3.74 3.71
CA ILE A 34 6.12 -4.61 3.73
C ILE A 34 7.21 -3.89 4.53
N GLY A 35 7.81 -4.59 5.48
CA GLY A 35 8.97 -4.12 6.23
C GLY A 35 10.03 -5.22 6.34
N PRO A 36 11.17 -4.96 7.02
CA PRO A 36 12.24 -5.93 7.20
C PRO A 36 11.82 -7.32 7.69
N PRO A 37 10.83 -7.50 8.59
CA PRO A 37 10.43 -8.84 9.04
C PRO A 37 9.43 -9.54 8.10
N THR A 38 8.94 -8.86 7.06
CA THR A 38 7.91 -9.40 6.16
C THR A 38 8.50 -10.46 5.24
N LYS A 39 7.95 -11.68 5.32
CA LYS A 39 8.24 -12.76 4.37
C LYS A 39 7.36 -12.62 3.13
N LEU A 40 7.95 -12.33 1.98
CA LEU A 40 7.22 -12.06 0.74
C LEU A 40 6.42 -13.28 0.25
N GLU A 41 6.89 -14.49 0.56
CA GLU A 41 6.21 -15.75 0.21
C GLU A 41 4.85 -15.88 0.88
N ASN A 42 4.65 -15.22 2.03
CA ASN A 42 3.39 -15.25 2.77
C ASN A 42 2.40 -14.19 2.27
N LEU A 43 2.84 -13.19 1.50
CA LEU A 43 1.98 -12.11 1.05
C LEU A 43 0.88 -12.61 0.12
N GLU A 44 1.20 -13.50 -0.82
CA GLU A 44 0.19 -14.05 -1.76
C GLU A 44 -0.88 -14.85 -1.04
N LYS A 45 -0.50 -15.59 0.02
CA LYS A 45 -1.42 -16.37 0.84
C LYS A 45 -2.34 -15.46 1.65
N ASN A 46 -1.77 -14.43 2.27
CA ASN A 46 -2.51 -13.48 3.13
C ASN A 46 -3.35 -12.49 2.31
N HIS A 47 -2.92 -12.21 1.08
CA HIS A 47 -3.54 -11.23 0.19
C HIS A 47 -3.69 -11.80 -1.23
N PRO A 48 -4.63 -12.75 -1.46
CA PRO A 48 -4.79 -13.41 -2.76
C PRO A 48 -5.13 -12.48 -3.93
N TRP A 49 -5.56 -11.24 -3.64
CA TRP A 49 -5.83 -10.21 -4.65
C TRP A 49 -4.57 -9.69 -5.34
N LEU A 50 -3.38 -9.87 -4.75
CA LEU A 50 -2.10 -9.50 -5.37
C LEU A 50 -1.90 -10.20 -6.72
N ASN A 51 -2.48 -11.40 -6.89
CA ASN A 51 -2.36 -12.21 -8.10
C ASN A 51 -3.45 -11.93 -9.14
N LYS A 52 -4.31 -10.92 -8.93
CA LYS A 52 -5.49 -10.66 -9.77
C LYS A 52 -5.30 -9.51 -10.77
N GLY A 53 -4.06 -9.20 -11.15
CA GLY A 53 -3.75 -8.24 -12.21
C GLY A 53 -2.57 -7.34 -11.88
N LYS A 54 -2.61 -6.12 -12.43
CA LYS A 54 -1.56 -5.11 -12.25
C LYS A 54 -1.52 -4.61 -10.82
N ILE A 55 -0.32 -4.31 -10.34
CA ILE A 55 -0.11 -3.75 -9.01
C ILE A 55 0.88 -2.59 -9.03
N VAL A 56 0.84 -1.78 -7.98
CA VAL A 56 1.80 -0.68 -7.79
C VAL A 56 2.58 -0.93 -6.51
N ALA A 57 3.90 -1.13 -6.64
CA ALA A 57 4.82 -1.16 -5.52
C ALA A 57 5.48 0.22 -5.34
N LYS A 58 5.62 0.67 -4.10
CA LYS A 58 6.20 1.99 -3.79
C LYS A 58 6.68 2.08 -2.35
N VAL A 59 7.63 2.99 -2.13
CA VAL A 59 8.17 3.28 -0.79
C VAL A 59 7.22 4.20 0.00
N ASP A 60 7.08 3.92 1.30
CA ASP A 60 6.27 4.66 2.27
C ASP A 60 7.10 5.11 3.48
N GLU A 61 7.99 6.09 3.24
CA GLU A 61 8.92 6.66 4.22
C GLU A 61 8.80 8.20 4.29
N LEU A 62 7.58 8.72 4.15
CA LEU A 62 7.24 10.14 4.39
C LEU A 62 7.96 11.17 3.50
N PHE A 63 8.25 10.83 2.24
CA PHE A 63 8.80 11.77 1.27
C PHE A 63 7.96 11.88 -0.03
N GLY A 64 8.00 13.06 -0.64
CA GLY A 64 7.31 13.37 -1.88
C GLY A 64 8.10 12.98 -3.15
N LYS A 65 7.51 13.19 -4.33
CA LYS A 65 8.16 12.99 -5.64
C LYS A 65 8.69 11.57 -5.92
N ARG A 66 8.15 10.55 -5.22
CA ARG A 66 8.50 9.12 -5.35
C ARG A 66 8.57 8.64 -6.80
N GLY A 67 7.60 9.00 -7.64
CA GLY A 67 7.58 8.61 -9.05
C GLY A 67 8.76 9.18 -9.86
N LYS A 68 9.07 10.47 -9.69
CA LYS A 68 10.21 11.12 -10.35
C LYS A 68 11.56 10.58 -9.86
N LEU A 69 11.61 10.10 -8.62
CA LEU A 69 12.81 9.55 -7.97
C LEU A 69 12.98 8.03 -8.18
N GLY A 70 12.08 7.37 -8.92
CA GLY A 70 12.19 5.93 -9.19
C GLY A 70 11.76 5.02 -8.04
N TYR A 71 11.06 5.53 -7.03
CA TYR A 71 10.54 4.76 -5.88
C TYR A 71 9.07 4.34 -6.05
N VAL A 72 8.61 4.25 -7.29
CA VAL A 72 7.29 3.72 -7.66
C VAL A 72 7.47 2.81 -8.87
N LYS A 73 7.00 1.58 -8.74
CA LYS A 73 6.90 0.60 -9.82
C LYS A 73 5.43 0.33 -10.11
N VAL A 74 5.01 0.65 -11.33
CA VAL A 74 3.77 0.10 -11.90
C VAL A 74 4.15 -1.22 -12.55
N ALA A 75 3.67 -2.32 -11.98
CA ALA A 75 3.98 -3.68 -12.39
C ALA A 75 2.76 -4.35 -12.99
N ASP A 76 2.96 -5.19 -14.00
CA ASP A 76 1.90 -5.96 -14.64
C ASP A 76 1.50 -7.19 -13.81
N SER A 77 2.34 -7.63 -12.86
CA SER A 77 2.08 -8.77 -11.96
C SER A 77 2.72 -8.63 -10.58
N PHE A 78 2.27 -9.45 -9.62
CA PHE A 78 2.91 -9.56 -8.31
C PHE A 78 4.36 -10.01 -8.37
N GLU A 79 4.67 -10.97 -9.24
CA GLU A 79 6.03 -11.47 -9.41
C GLU A 79 6.98 -10.36 -9.88
N GLU A 80 6.54 -9.52 -10.82
CA GLU A 80 7.34 -8.38 -11.28
C GLU A 80 7.60 -7.37 -10.16
N ALA A 81 6.58 -7.03 -9.37
CA ALA A 81 6.78 -6.10 -8.26
C ALA A 81 7.58 -6.69 -7.10
N ARG A 82 7.54 -8.01 -6.89
CA ARG A 82 8.33 -8.70 -5.87
C ARG A 82 9.83 -8.67 -6.18
N LYS A 83 10.19 -8.68 -7.47
CA LYS A 83 11.58 -8.59 -7.94
C LYS A 83 12.15 -7.17 -7.83
N TRP A 84 11.28 -6.15 -7.85
CA TRP A 84 11.62 -4.74 -7.72
C TRP A 84 11.78 -4.35 -6.25
#